data_AF-A0A930RH22-F1
#
_entry.id   AF-A0A930RH22-F1
#
_cell.length_a   1.000
_cell.length_b   1.000
_cell.length_c   1.000
_cell.angle_alpha   90.00
_cell.angle_beta   90.00
_cell.angle_gamma   90.00
#
_symmetry.space_group_name_H-M   'P 1'
#
loop_
_entity.id
_entity.type
_entity.pdbx_description
1 polymer ?
#
loop_
_entity_poly.entity_id
_entity_poly.type
_entity_poly.pdbx_seq_one_letter_code
_entity_poly.pdbx_strand_id
1 'polypeptide(L)'
;MAVFVELFHTADTVHISLTMDGQREGSRVQVNLPENTRDTGLFTRSYQTMQALTNLLVEPDPTAAPEIHLTEDQQRAQKPSLAAIEGHLFGHARLAPIADNALKLVEAANPRLEAEAVASDILRLAREEGYRYREIAVLVRDMDTYADLLLPAFADCGIPCHLDAKRPSTHHPLAELLRAAAQTAWRGWGYDTVFRALRTGFFPVVAEPAKDGGFSCGDWQEAVDRLENYCLAFGIHSENQWTATEDWDFVRRTIPEDARETEHAMRIAEEIALDDIRRRIAAPLSLLTQNLRREGGSAHERAHALYKFLSKLEVPQTLEMWRAEADAEGRLADAAAHRQIWASCMTLLEQLVEVSGDENLSARDFEEL
;
A
#
# COMPACT_ATOMS: atom_id res chain seq x y z
N MET A 1 15.42 11.70 -23.06
CA MET A 1 15.94 12.43 -24.24
C MET A 1 17.22 11.80 -24.82
N ALA A 2 18.23 11.42 -24.03
CA ALA A 2 19.44 10.74 -24.55
C ALA A 2 19.16 9.51 -25.45
N VAL A 3 18.15 8.69 -25.10
CA VAL A 3 17.73 7.54 -25.91
C VAL A 3 17.24 7.96 -27.31
N PHE A 4 16.55 9.10 -27.43
CA PHE A 4 16.04 9.57 -28.73
C PHE A 4 17.16 10.09 -29.63
N VAL A 5 18.18 10.74 -29.05
CA VAL A 5 19.36 11.20 -29.80
C VAL A 5 20.06 10.01 -30.45
N GLU A 6 20.31 8.93 -29.70
CA GLU A 6 20.92 7.73 -30.29
C GLU A 6 20.03 7.03 -31.31
N LEU A 7 18.71 7.02 -31.09
CA LEU A 7 17.77 6.49 -32.08
C LEU A 7 17.82 7.27 -33.39
N PHE A 8 17.91 8.60 -33.34
CA PHE A 8 18.03 9.44 -34.54
C PHE A 8 19.37 9.24 -35.30
N HIS A 9 20.43 8.79 -34.62
CA HIS A 9 21.70 8.47 -35.28
C HIS A 9 21.76 7.05 -35.85
N THR A 10 21.01 6.11 -35.27
CA THR A 10 21.18 4.67 -35.55
C THR A 10 20.11 4.10 -36.46
N ALA A 11 18.88 4.63 -36.41
CA ALA A 11 17.74 4.10 -37.13
C ALA A 11 17.46 4.87 -38.42
N ASP A 12 17.17 4.15 -39.51
CA ASP A 12 16.78 4.75 -40.80
C ASP A 12 15.43 5.49 -40.72
N THR A 13 14.52 5.04 -39.85
CA THR A 13 13.19 5.64 -39.66
C THR A 13 12.70 5.41 -38.24
N VAL A 14 12.15 6.46 -37.62
CA VAL A 14 11.59 6.42 -36.25
C VAL A 14 10.15 6.92 -36.29
N HIS A 15 9.20 6.07 -35.88
CA HIS A 15 7.80 6.45 -35.74
C HIS A 15 7.47 6.77 -34.29
N ILE A 16 6.90 7.94 -34.04
CA ILE A 16 6.50 8.41 -32.71
C ILE A 16 5.02 8.77 -32.76
N SER A 17 4.23 8.19 -31.86
CA SER A 17 2.79 8.48 -31.76
C SER A 17 2.54 9.35 -30.53
N LEU A 18 1.90 10.50 -30.73
CA LEU A 18 1.55 11.45 -29.67
C LEU A 18 0.05 11.78 -29.76
N THR A 19 -0.63 11.79 -28.62
CA THR A 19 -2.05 12.18 -28.55
C THR A 19 -2.15 13.70 -28.57
N MET A 20 -2.66 14.25 -29.67
CA MET A 20 -2.74 15.68 -29.94
C MET A 20 -3.94 15.99 -30.83
N ASP A 21 -4.39 17.24 -30.81
CA ASP A 21 -5.35 17.74 -31.79
C ASP A 21 -4.63 18.12 -33.09
N GLY A 22 -5.32 18.02 -34.23
CA GLY A 22 -4.73 18.32 -35.54
C GLY A 22 -5.78 18.63 -36.59
N GLN A 23 -5.44 19.53 -37.51
CA GLN A 23 -6.27 19.86 -38.67
C GLN A 23 -5.47 19.68 -39.95
N ARG A 24 -6.08 19.04 -40.95
CA ARG A 24 -5.42 18.78 -42.22
C ARG A 24 -5.67 19.92 -43.20
N GLU A 25 -4.60 20.58 -43.64
CA GLU A 25 -4.60 21.59 -44.69
C GLU A 25 -3.89 21.02 -45.93
N GLY A 26 -4.66 20.35 -46.79
CA GLY A 26 -4.14 19.68 -47.98
C GLY A 26 -3.19 18.52 -47.63
N SER A 27 -1.91 18.65 -47.99
CA SER A 27 -0.88 17.64 -47.69
C SER A 27 -0.15 17.89 -46.36
N ARG A 28 -0.50 18.95 -45.62
CA ARG A 28 0.14 19.30 -44.34
C ARG A 28 -0.85 19.13 -43.19
N VAL A 29 -0.32 18.75 -42.03
CA VAL A 29 -1.08 18.68 -40.78
C VAL A 29 -0.67 19.85 -39.90
N GLN A 30 -1.66 20.66 -39.54
CA GLN A 30 -1.52 21.76 -38.61
C GLN A 30 -1.80 21.28 -37.18
N VAL A 31 -0.80 21.46 -36.30
CA VAL A 31 -0.86 21.03 -34.88
C VAL A 31 -0.72 22.19 -33.90
N ASN A 32 -0.56 23.44 -34.36
CA ASN A 32 -0.52 24.63 -33.50
C ASN A 32 -1.93 25.11 -33.11
N LEU A 33 -2.76 24.19 -32.63
CA LEU A 33 -4.13 24.46 -32.20
C LEU A 33 -4.16 24.90 -30.72
N PRO A 34 -5.18 25.66 -30.29
CA PRO A 34 -5.34 26.09 -28.89
C PRO A 34 -5.22 24.95 -27.86
N GLU A 35 -5.72 23.76 -28.19
CA GLU A 35 -5.75 22.54 -27.38
C GLU A 35 -4.35 21.97 -27.12
N ASN A 36 -3.41 22.28 -28.01
CA ASN A 36 -2.00 21.88 -27.95
C ASN A 36 -1.11 23.00 -27.39
N THR A 37 -1.44 24.27 -27.63
CA THR A 37 -0.54 25.41 -27.39
C THR A 37 -0.81 26.18 -26.11
N ARG A 38 -2.05 26.20 -25.61
CA ARG A 38 -2.39 26.89 -24.36
C ARG A 38 -1.85 26.12 -23.17
N ASP A 39 -1.44 26.81 -22.10
CA ASP A 39 -0.97 26.15 -20.87
C ASP A 39 -2.03 25.24 -20.23
N THR A 40 -3.30 25.58 -20.42
CA THR A 40 -4.46 24.80 -19.97
C THR A 40 -5.01 23.85 -21.04
N GLY A 41 -4.33 23.72 -22.18
CA GLY A 41 -4.68 22.78 -23.23
C GLY A 41 -4.54 21.33 -22.77
N LEU A 42 -5.39 20.45 -23.28
CA LEU A 42 -5.40 19.03 -22.91
C LEU A 42 -4.15 18.29 -23.39
N PHE A 43 -3.59 18.73 -24.52
CA PHE A 43 -2.49 18.05 -25.20
C PHE A 43 -1.18 18.83 -25.11
N THR A 44 -1.10 19.83 -24.24
CA THR A 44 0.07 20.70 -24.10
C THR A 44 1.34 19.92 -23.79
N ARG A 45 1.27 18.89 -22.95
CA ARG A 45 2.42 18.02 -22.66
C ARG A 45 2.87 17.23 -23.89
N SER A 46 1.94 16.69 -24.66
CA SER A 46 2.25 15.98 -25.92
C SER A 46 2.87 16.93 -26.93
N TYR A 47 2.33 18.14 -27.08
CA TYR A 47 2.84 19.17 -27.98
C TYR A 47 4.24 19.64 -27.58
N GLN A 48 4.49 19.89 -26.29
CA GLN A 48 5.83 20.21 -25.79
C GLN A 48 6.83 19.07 -26.05
N THR A 49 6.39 17.82 -25.90
CA THR A 49 7.21 16.64 -26.21
C THR A 49 7.57 16.60 -27.69
N MET A 50 6.59 16.83 -28.58
CA MET A 50 6.82 16.94 -30.02
C MET A 50 7.84 18.05 -30.33
N GLN A 51 7.67 19.25 -29.78
CA GLN A 51 8.59 20.36 -29.99
C GLN A 51 10.01 20.03 -29.52
N ALA A 52 10.15 19.40 -28.35
CA ALA A 52 11.45 18.99 -27.84
C ALA A 52 12.12 17.93 -28.73
N LEU A 53 11.35 16.96 -29.25
CA LEU A 53 11.85 15.96 -30.20
C LEU A 53 12.27 16.59 -31.53
N THR A 54 11.46 17.51 -32.07
CA THR A 54 11.79 18.25 -33.29
C THR A 54 13.06 19.07 -33.12
N ASN A 55 13.24 19.75 -31.98
CA ASN A 55 14.46 20.50 -31.69
C ASN A 55 15.69 19.59 -31.60
N LEU A 56 15.55 18.41 -31.00
CA LEU A 56 16.63 17.42 -30.95
C LEU A 56 16.97 16.85 -32.34
N LEU A 57 16.00 16.76 -33.25
CA LEU A 57 16.22 16.29 -34.62
C LEU A 57 17.05 17.29 -35.45
N VAL A 58 16.95 18.58 -35.13
CA VAL A 58 17.70 19.67 -35.80
C VAL A 58 19.18 19.67 -35.43
N GLU A 59 19.56 19.14 -34.27
CA GLU A 59 20.97 19.06 -33.83
C GLU A 59 21.87 18.24 -34.78
N PRO A 60 21.49 17.00 -35.19
CA PRO A 60 22.26 16.22 -36.15
C PRO A 60 22.07 16.64 -37.62
N ASP A 61 20.88 17.11 -37.99
CA ASP A 61 20.56 17.58 -39.35
C ASP A 61 19.69 18.86 -39.30
N PRO A 62 20.26 20.04 -39.59
CA PRO A 62 19.53 21.31 -39.56
C PRO A 62 18.37 21.40 -40.55
N THR A 63 18.31 20.51 -41.54
CA THR A 63 17.26 20.48 -42.57
C THR A 63 16.20 19.41 -42.32
N ALA A 64 16.41 18.54 -41.32
CA ALA A 64 15.47 17.49 -40.97
C ALA A 64 14.19 18.09 -40.38
N ALA A 65 13.05 17.68 -40.96
CA ALA A 65 11.73 18.02 -40.46
C ALA A 65 10.91 16.73 -40.32
N PRO A 66 10.18 16.55 -39.21
CA PRO A 66 9.33 15.37 -39.05
C PRO A 66 8.15 15.43 -40.02
N GLU A 67 7.84 14.30 -40.65
CA GLU A 67 6.58 14.11 -41.37
C GLU A 67 5.46 13.84 -40.36
N ILE A 68 4.45 14.72 -40.31
CA ILE A 68 3.33 14.60 -39.38
C ILE A 68 2.15 13.97 -40.11
N HIS A 69 1.73 12.80 -39.63
CA HIS A 69 0.52 12.12 -40.09
C HIS A 69 -0.57 12.25 -39.04
N LEU A 70 -1.74 12.74 -39.46
CA LEU A 70 -2.94 12.75 -38.63
C LEU A 70 -3.73 11.46 -38.88
N THR A 71 -3.99 10.71 -37.82
CA THR A 71 -4.84 9.53 -37.88
C THR A 71 -6.30 9.97 -37.80
N GLU A 72 -6.92 10.25 -38.95
CA GLU A 72 -8.30 10.76 -39.02
C GLU A 72 -9.37 9.67 -38.82
N ASP A 73 -9.00 8.39 -39.01
CA ASP A 73 -9.93 7.29 -38.86
C ASP A 73 -10.12 6.90 -37.38
N GLN A 74 -11.34 7.12 -36.89
CA GLN A 74 -11.79 6.67 -35.58
C GLN A 74 -11.89 5.13 -35.55
N GLN A 75 -10.78 4.45 -35.21
CA GLN A 75 -10.70 2.98 -35.17
C GLN A 75 -11.35 2.38 -33.90
N ARG A 76 -11.51 3.18 -32.84
CA ARG A 76 -11.92 2.69 -31.51
C ARG A 76 -13.43 2.71 -31.30
N ALA A 77 -14.08 3.82 -31.63
CA ALA A 77 -15.52 4.02 -31.40
C ALA A 77 -16.33 3.57 -32.62
N GLN A 78 -16.79 2.32 -32.62
CA GLN A 78 -17.63 1.79 -33.71
C GLN A 78 -19.09 2.26 -33.66
N LYS A 79 -19.52 2.85 -32.54
CA LYS A 79 -20.89 3.32 -32.33
C LYS A 79 -21.02 4.80 -32.72
N PRO A 80 -22.03 5.18 -33.53
CA PRO A 80 -22.19 6.55 -34.00
C PRO A 80 -22.26 7.60 -32.88
N SER A 81 -22.88 7.29 -31.74
CA SER A 81 -22.95 8.23 -30.60
C SER A 81 -21.58 8.51 -29.99
N LEU A 82 -20.75 7.47 -29.83
CA LEU A 82 -19.39 7.61 -29.29
C LEU A 82 -18.47 8.35 -30.27
N ALA A 83 -18.57 8.06 -31.57
CA ALA A 83 -17.81 8.78 -32.60
C ALA A 83 -18.23 10.27 -32.68
N ALA A 84 -19.53 10.56 -32.53
CA ALA A 84 -20.02 11.93 -32.51
C ALA A 84 -19.52 12.71 -31.30
N ILE A 85 -19.48 12.09 -30.11
CA ILE A 85 -18.93 12.70 -28.89
C ILE A 85 -17.45 13.00 -29.06
N GLU A 86 -16.67 12.06 -29.56
CA GLU A 86 -15.23 12.26 -29.71
C GLU A 86 -14.92 13.37 -30.73
N GLY A 87 -15.56 13.36 -31.91
CA GLY A 87 -15.34 14.40 -32.93
C GLY A 87 -15.83 15.80 -32.52
N HIS A 88 -16.67 15.92 -31.49
CA HIS A 88 -17.18 17.21 -30.99
C HIS A 88 -16.82 17.47 -29.52
N LEU A 89 -15.88 16.70 -28.94
CA LEU A 89 -15.59 16.72 -27.51
C LEU A 89 -15.21 18.12 -27.00
N PHE A 90 -14.51 18.88 -27.85
CA PHE A 90 -14.03 20.23 -27.54
C PHE A 90 -14.89 21.35 -28.15
N GLY A 91 -15.95 20.96 -28.86
CA GLY A 91 -16.91 21.89 -29.45
C GLY A 91 -18.02 22.28 -28.49
N HIS A 92 -18.74 23.36 -28.84
CA HIS A 92 -20.00 23.73 -28.19
C HIS A 92 -21.21 23.30 -29.02
N ALA A 93 -20.97 22.45 -30.03
CA ALA A 93 -22.00 22.00 -30.94
C ALA A 93 -22.98 21.09 -30.20
N ARG A 94 -24.27 21.34 -30.39
CA ARG A 94 -25.31 20.48 -29.85
C ARG A 94 -25.41 19.24 -30.75
N LEU A 95 -25.02 18.09 -30.21
CA LEU A 95 -25.17 16.81 -30.91
C LEU A 95 -26.64 16.46 -31.06
N ALA A 96 -27.03 16.00 -32.25
CA ALA A 96 -28.35 15.42 -32.46
C ALA A 96 -28.47 14.10 -31.67
N PRO A 97 -29.65 13.76 -31.13
CA PRO A 97 -29.84 12.48 -30.45
C PRO A 97 -29.59 11.31 -31.40
N ILE A 98 -28.69 10.41 -31.01
CA ILE A 98 -28.39 9.16 -31.73
C ILE A 98 -28.90 8.01 -30.88
N ALA A 99 -29.85 7.23 -31.41
CA ALA A 99 -30.48 6.12 -30.70
C ALA A 99 -29.75 4.80 -30.98
N ASP A 100 -28.53 4.64 -30.46
CA ASP A 100 -27.75 3.40 -30.58
C ASP A 100 -27.48 2.68 -29.24
N ASN A 101 -28.01 3.22 -28.15
CA ASN A 101 -27.88 2.74 -26.76
C ASN A 101 -26.43 2.60 -26.25
N ALA A 102 -25.44 3.18 -26.94
CA ALA A 102 -24.04 3.06 -26.55
C ALA A 102 -23.62 4.09 -25.48
N LEU A 103 -24.42 5.13 -25.27
CA LEU A 103 -24.22 6.12 -24.21
C LEU A 103 -25.44 6.12 -23.28
N LYS A 104 -25.18 6.07 -21.97
CA LYS A 104 -26.20 6.21 -20.93
C LYS A 104 -25.69 7.18 -19.86
N LEU A 105 -26.56 8.06 -19.40
CA LEU A 105 -26.33 8.86 -18.21
C LEU A 105 -27.14 8.25 -17.07
N VAL A 106 -26.49 7.98 -15.94
CA VAL A 106 -27.12 7.38 -14.77
C VAL A 106 -26.90 8.30 -13.58
N GLU A 107 -27.95 8.54 -12.81
CA GLU A 107 -27.90 9.28 -11.56
C GLU A 107 -28.08 8.29 -10.41
N ALA A 108 -27.21 8.37 -9.42
CA ALA A 108 -27.27 7.61 -8.19
C ALA A 108 -27.41 8.54 -6.99
N ALA A 109 -28.11 8.10 -5.94
CA ALA A 109 -28.38 8.95 -4.78
C ALA A 109 -27.15 9.19 -3.89
N ASN A 110 -26.12 8.33 -3.97
CA ASN A 110 -24.83 8.47 -3.28
C ASN A 110 -23.76 7.58 -3.94
N PRO A 111 -22.46 7.81 -3.66
CA PRO A 111 -21.35 7.04 -4.26
C PRO A 111 -21.42 5.53 -4.02
N ARG A 112 -21.99 5.08 -2.90
CA ARG A 112 -22.16 3.66 -2.61
C ARG A 112 -23.15 3.02 -3.57
N LEU A 113 -24.32 3.64 -3.77
CA LEU A 113 -25.32 3.16 -4.73
C LEU A 113 -24.81 3.28 -6.17
N GLU A 114 -23.94 4.25 -6.47
CA GLU A 114 -23.26 4.31 -7.77
C GLU A 114 -22.35 3.10 -7.99
N ALA A 115 -21.53 2.73 -6.99
CA ALA A 115 -20.67 1.55 -7.06
C ALA A 115 -21.47 0.24 -7.23
N GLU A 116 -22.57 0.08 -6.48
CA GLU A 116 -23.47 -1.06 -6.60
C GLU A 116 -24.17 -1.09 -7.98
N ALA A 117 -24.58 0.06 -8.51
CA ALA A 117 -25.17 0.17 -9.84
C ALA A 117 -24.17 -0.19 -10.95
N VAL A 118 -22.90 0.23 -10.82
CA VAL A 118 -21.82 -0.15 -11.73
C VAL A 118 -21.60 -1.67 -11.69
N ALA A 119 -21.54 -2.28 -10.50
CA ALA A 119 -21.39 -3.73 -10.37
C ALA A 119 -22.55 -4.49 -11.04
N SER A 120 -23.78 -4.02 -10.85
CA SER A 120 -24.98 -4.56 -11.48
C SER A 120 -24.93 -4.45 -13.01
N ASP A 121 -24.52 -3.29 -13.55
CA ASP A 121 -24.43 -3.08 -14.99
C ASP A 121 -23.32 -3.94 -15.63
N ILE A 122 -22.19 -4.12 -14.95
CA ILE A 122 -21.13 -5.04 -15.37
C ILE A 122 -21.66 -6.48 -15.47
N LEU A 123 -22.41 -6.95 -14.47
CA LEU A 123 -23.02 -8.28 -14.51
C LEU A 123 -24.02 -8.41 -15.64
N ARG A 124 -24.84 -7.39 -15.89
CA ARG A 124 -25.78 -7.33 -17.00
C ARG A 124 -25.05 -7.44 -18.34
N LEU A 125 -24.00 -6.65 -18.56
CA LEU A 125 -23.17 -6.71 -19.77
C LEU A 125 -22.53 -8.09 -19.97
N ALA A 126 -22.03 -8.70 -18.89
CA ALA A 126 -21.38 -10.01 -18.97
C ALA A 126 -22.37 -11.15 -19.24
N ARG A 127 -23.55 -11.13 -18.59
CA ARG A 127 -24.53 -12.23 -18.65
C ARG A 127 -25.48 -12.13 -19.84
N GLU A 128 -25.94 -10.93 -20.15
CA GLU A 128 -26.99 -10.71 -21.16
C GLU A 128 -26.40 -10.35 -22.53
N GLU A 129 -25.33 -9.55 -22.55
CA GLU A 129 -24.72 -9.06 -23.79
C GLU A 129 -23.43 -9.82 -24.17
N GLY A 130 -22.96 -10.73 -23.32
CA GLY A 130 -21.84 -11.64 -23.61
C GLY A 130 -20.45 -10.99 -23.56
N TYR A 131 -20.31 -9.82 -22.93
CA TYR A 131 -19.02 -9.17 -22.72
C TYR A 131 -18.14 -9.96 -21.75
N ARG A 132 -16.83 -9.96 -21.98
CA ARG A 132 -15.84 -10.47 -21.02
C ARG A 132 -15.46 -9.35 -20.06
N TYR A 133 -15.19 -9.67 -18.78
CA TYR A 133 -14.78 -8.67 -17.79
C TYR A 133 -13.58 -7.81 -18.23
N ARG A 134 -12.62 -8.40 -18.96
CA ARG A 134 -11.45 -7.69 -19.50
C ARG A 134 -11.78 -6.64 -20.57
N GLU A 135 -13.00 -6.64 -21.11
CA GLU A 135 -13.49 -5.67 -22.10
C GLU A 135 -14.19 -4.48 -21.42
N ILE A 136 -14.32 -4.51 -20.09
CA ILE A 136 -15.00 -3.49 -19.31
C ILE A 136 -13.96 -2.75 -18.47
N ALA A 137 -14.01 -1.42 -18.52
CA ALA A 137 -13.17 -0.56 -17.70
C ALA A 137 -14.06 0.40 -16.90
N VAL A 138 -13.73 0.56 -15.61
CA VAL A 138 -14.36 1.53 -14.72
C VAL A 138 -13.33 2.61 -14.43
N LEU A 139 -13.67 3.85 -14.76
CA LEU A 139 -12.79 5.01 -14.59
C LEU A 139 -13.40 5.92 -13.52
N VAL A 140 -12.66 6.18 -12.47
CA VAL A 140 -13.06 7.13 -11.42
C VAL A 140 -12.02 8.24 -11.30
N ARG A 141 -12.47 9.43 -10.92
CA ARG A 141 -11.59 10.60 -10.77
C ARG A 141 -10.80 10.56 -9.46
N ASP A 142 -11.45 10.10 -8.40
CA ASP A 142 -10.92 9.98 -7.05
C ASP A 142 -10.89 8.50 -6.68
N MET A 143 -9.72 7.88 -6.79
CA MET A 143 -9.52 6.48 -6.46
C MET A 143 -9.64 6.21 -4.96
N ASP A 144 -9.22 7.14 -4.11
CA ASP A 144 -9.17 6.93 -2.66
C ASP A 144 -10.60 6.81 -2.10
N THR A 145 -11.53 7.63 -2.59
CA THR A 145 -12.93 7.55 -2.19
C THR A 145 -13.65 6.32 -2.76
N TYR A 146 -13.39 5.97 -4.02
CA TYR A 146 -14.17 4.93 -4.72
C TYR A 146 -13.60 3.51 -4.58
N ALA A 147 -12.30 3.33 -4.30
CA ALA A 147 -11.70 2.00 -4.18
C ALA A 147 -12.35 1.20 -3.05
N ASP A 148 -12.56 1.83 -1.89
CA ASP A 148 -13.17 1.20 -0.71
C ASP A 148 -14.67 0.90 -0.89
N LEU A 149 -15.31 1.45 -1.92
CA LEU A 149 -16.71 1.18 -2.28
C LEU A 149 -16.83 0.13 -3.40
N LEU A 150 -16.00 0.24 -4.43
CA LEU A 150 -16.04 -0.64 -5.61
C LEU A 150 -15.47 -2.03 -5.29
N LEU A 151 -14.36 -2.13 -4.55
CA LEU A 151 -13.74 -3.43 -4.27
C LEU A 151 -14.68 -4.38 -3.51
N PRO A 152 -15.35 -3.96 -2.41
CA PRO A 152 -16.32 -4.83 -1.75
C PRO A 152 -17.53 -5.13 -2.64
N ALA A 153 -18.08 -4.15 -3.35
CA ALA A 153 -19.23 -4.36 -4.24
C ALA A 153 -18.95 -5.39 -5.34
N PHE A 154 -17.75 -5.35 -5.93
CA PHE A 154 -17.31 -6.32 -6.92
C PHE A 154 -17.05 -7.70 -6.32
N ALA A 155 -16.43 -7.76 -5.12
CA ALA A 155 -16.22 -9.01 -4.40
C ALA A 155 -17.55 -9.70 -4.07
N ASP A 156 -18.53 -8.97 -3.54
CA ASP A 156 -19.87 -9.46 -3.21
C ASP A 156 -20.61 -9.99 -4.46
N CYS A 157 -20.37 -9.37 -5.61
CA CYS A 157 -20.93 -9.78 -6.90
C CYS A 157 -20.12 -10.87 -7.63
N GLY A 158 -18.96 -11.26 -7.10
CA GLY A 158 -18.03 -12.21 -7.75
C GLY A 158 -17.43 -11.68 -9.06
N ILE A 159 -17.27 -10.36 -9.20
CA ILE A 159 -16.68 -9.71 -10.37
C ILE A 159 -15.16 -9.62 -10.19
N PRO A 160 -14.35 -10.26 -11.03
CA PRO A 160 -12.90 -10.11 -10.99
C PRO A 160 -12.51 -8.74 -11.54
N CYS A 161 -11.75 -7.96 -10.75
CA CYS A 161 -11.26 -6.65 -11.15
C CYS A 161 -9.75 -6.49 -10.87
N HIS A 162 -9.09 -5.68 -11.69
CA HIS A 162 -7.75 -5.20 -11.43
C HIS A 162 -7.82 -3.71 -11.10
N LEU A 163 -7.19 -3.31 -10.00
CA LEU A 163 -7.09 -1.92 -9.58
C LEU A 163 -5.75 -1.36 -10.03
N ASP A 164 -5.75 -0.35 -10.89
CA ASP A 164 -4.54 0.38 -11.32
C ASP A 164 -4.13 1.42 -10.26
N ALA A 165 -3.92 0.97 -9.03
CA ALA A 165 -3.47 1.78 -7.93
C ALA A 165 -2.42 1.02 -7.10
N LYS A 166 -1.40 1.74 -6.63
CA LYS A 166 -0.50 1.20 -5.62
C LYS A 166 -1.28 1.05 -4.33
N ARG A 167 -1.42 -0.18 -3.81
CA ARG A 167 -1.96 -0.36 -2.46
C ARG A 167 -1.04 0.37 -1.47
N PRO A 168 -1.57 1.23 -0.59
CA PRO A 168 -0.75 1.89 0.41
C PRO A 168 -0.13 0.84 1.35
N SER A 169 1.21 0.80 1.41
CA SER A 169 1.98 -0.05 2.31
C SER A 169 1.71 0.24 3.80
N THR A 170 1.04 1.36 4.09
CA THR A 170 0.74 1.88 5.43
C THR A 170 -0.01 0.88 6.31
N HIS A 171 -0.82 0.00 5.72
CA HIS A 171 -1.59 -1.00 6.47
C HIS A 171 -0.88 -2.35 6.61
N HIS A 172 0.33 -2.50 6.07
CA HIS A 172 1.06 -3.75 6.20
C HIS A 172 1.53 -3.95 7.66
N PRO A 173 1.38 -5.15 8.26
CA PRO A 173 1.78 -5.40 9.65
C PRO A 173 3.22 -4.98 9.99
N LEU A 174 4.17 -5.16 9.07
CA LEU A 174 5.56 -4.72 9.26
C LEU A 174 5.69 -3.20 9.38
N ALA A 175 4.97 -2.43 8.55
CA ALA A 175 4.99 -0.97 8.65
C ALA A 175 4.42 -0.52 10.00
N GLU A 176 3.37 -1.20 10.47
CA GLU A 176 2.80 -0.95 11.79
C GLU A 176 3.78 -1.29 12.91
N LEU A 177 4.52 -2.41 12.80
CA LEU A 177 5.50 -2.82 13.80
C LEU A 177 6.58 -1.75 13.96
N LEU A 178 7.12 -1.24 12.85
CA LEU A 178 8.15 -0.20 12.86
C LEU A 178 7.64 1.07 13.55
N ARG A 179 6.43 1.52 13.17
CA ARG A 179 5.79 2.70 13.73
C ARG A 179 5.51 2.55 15.22
N ALA A 180 4.92 1.43 15.63
CA ALA A 180 4.61 1.13 17.03
C ALA A 180 5.87 0.96 17.88
N ALA A 181 6.93 0.35 17.34
CA ALA A 181 8.21 0.18 18.03
C ALA A 181 8.94 1.52 18.22
N ALA A 182 8.99 2.38 17.20
CA ALA A 182 9.54 3.72 17.30
C ALA A 182 8.75 4.59 18.30
N GLN A 183 7.41 4.54 18.24
CA GLN A 183 6.53 5.22 19.20
C GLN A 183 6.73 4.71 20.63
N THR A 184 6.88 3.40 20.82
CA THR A 184 7.16 2.81 22.14
C THR A 184 8.49 3.31 22.69
N ALA A 185 9.50 3.37 21.83
CA ALA A 185 10.80 3.89 22.21
C ALA A 185 10.73 5.36 22.61
N TRP A 186 10.04 6.22 21.87
CA TRP A 186 9.99 7.65 22.18
C TRP A 186 8.97 8.03 23.26
N ARG A 187 7.70 7.62 23.07
CA ARG A 187 6.56 8.01 23.92
C ARG A 187 6.37 7.13 25.15
N GLY A 188 7.13 6.04 25.24
CA GLY A 188 7.09 5.09 26.35
C GLY A 188 6.22 3.87 26.08
N TRP A 189 6.31 2.94 27.03
CA TRP A 189 5.63 1.63 27.00
C TRP A 189 4.18 1.75 27.48
N GLY A 190 3.45 2.67 26.86
CA GLY A 190 2.02 2.78 27.07
C GLY A 190 1.30 1.52 26.57
N TYR A 191 0.10 1.30 27.11
CA TYR A 191 -0.75 0.19 26.69
C TYR A 191 -0.98 0.18 25.16
N ASP A 192 -1.40 1.31 24.59
CA ASP A 192 -1.70 1.40 23.15
C ASP A 192 -0.48 1.08 22.27
N THR A 193 0.70 1.59 22.62
CA THR A 193 1.91 1.45 21.79
C THR A 193 2.43 0.01 21.79
N VAL A 194 2.44 -0.64 22.96
CA VAL A 194 2.89 -2.04 23.08
C VAL A 194 1.90 -2.98 22.39
N PHE A 195 0.59 -2.87 22.66
CA PHE A 195 -0.39 -3.80 22.09
C PHE A 195 -0.57 -3.62 20.58
N ARG A 196 -0.41 -2.41 20.03
CA ARG A 196 -0.34 -2.23 18.57
C ARG A 196 0.84 -2.96 17.96
N ALA A 197 2.01 -2.95 18.60
CA ALA A 197 3.17 -3.73 18.14
C ALA A 197 2.89 -5.24 18.24
N LEU A 198 2.26 -5.72 19.31
CA LEU A 198 1.93 -7.14 19.49
C LEU A 198 0.92 -7.66 18.45
N ARG A 199 -0.11 -6.85 18.14
CA ARG A 199 -1.14 -7.18 17.15
C ARG A 199 -0.62 -7.25 15.70
N THR A 200 0.64 -6.93 15.48
CA THR A 200 1.29 -7.16 14.17
C THR A 200 1.63 -8.61 13.92
N GLY A 201 1.62 -9.49 14.94
CA GLY A 201 1.88 -10.92 14.78
C GLY A 201 3.35 -11.32 14.64
N PHE A 202 4.30 -10.39 14.78
CA PHE A 202 5.74 -10.69 14.70
C PHE A 202 6.38 -11.12 16.03
N PHE A 203 5.70 -10.94 17.15
CA PHE A 203 6.26 -11.29 18.45
C PHE A 203 6.10 -12.80 18.72
N PRO A 204 7.12 -13.46 19.31
CA PRO A 204 7.06 -14.88 19.64
C PRO A 204 6.22 -15.11 20.91
N VAL A 205 4.91 -14.94 20.80
CA VAL A 205 3.94 -15.02 21.90
C VAL A 205 3.31 -16.40 22.07
N VAL A 206 3.44 -17.29 21.08
CA VAL A 206 2.95 -18.66 21.20
C VAL A 206 3.86 -19.42 22.16
N ALA A 207 3.31 -19.87 23.29
CA ALA A 207 3.98 -20.78 24.19
C ALA A 207 3.99 -22.18 23.56
N GLU A 208 5.10 -22.93 23.68
CA GLU A 208 5.05 -24.35 23.38
C GLU A 208 4.02 -25.01 24.31
N PRO A 209 3.19 -25.94 23.83
CA PRO A 209 2.20 -26.60 24.67
C PRO A 209 2.91 -27.25 25.87
N ALA A 210 2.54 -26.82 27.08
CA ALA A 210 3.09 -27.38 28.30
C ALA A 210 2.79 -28.88 28.33
N LYS A 211 3.82 -29.71 28.54
CA LYS A 211 3.72 -31.18 28.55
C LYS A 211 2.72 -31.74 29.59
N ASP A 212 2.30 -30.89 30.55
CA ASP A 212 1.47 -31.28 31.69
C ASP A 212 0.07 -30.60 31.70
N GLY A 213 -0.45 -30.15 30.56
CA GLY A 213 -1.83 -29.62 30.47
C GLY A 213 -2.05 -28.22 31.05
N GLY A 214 -0.98 -27.48 31.29
CA GLY A 214 -1.01 -26.04 31.59
C GLY A 214 -1.26 -25.18 30.35
N PHE A 215 -1.66 -23.93 30.58
CA PHE A 215 -1.93 -22.84 29.62
C PHE A 215 -1.58 -23.14 28.14
N SER A 216 -2.61 -23.25 27.30
CA SER A 216 -2.49 -23.47 25.86
C SER A 216 -3.31 -22.43 25.14
N CYS A 217 -2.70 -21.73 24.19
CA CYS A 217 -3.38 -20.86 23.24
C CYS A 217 -3.45 -21.58 21.89
N GLY A 218 -4.58 -21.45 21.19
CA GLY A 218 -4.76 -22.01 19.86
C GLY A 218 -3.95 -21.28 18.79
N ASP A 219 -3.80 -19.97 18.94
CA ASP A 219 -3.02 -19.11 18.05
C ASP A 219 -2.32 -17.97 18.82
N TRP A 220 -1.59 -17.13 18.09
CA TRP A 220 -0.86 -16.00 18.67
C TRP A 220 -1.80 -14.86 19.10
N GLN A 221 -2.95 -14.71 18.42
CA GLN A 221 -3.95 -13.69 18.72
C GLN A 221 -4.57 -13.94 20.11
N GLU A 222 -4.95 -15.18 20.41
CA GLU A 222 -5.48 -15.56 21.71
C GLU A 222 -4.45 -15.30 22.82
N ALA A 223 -3.18 -15.60 22.58
CA ALA A 223 -2.11 -15.29 23.54
C ALA A 223 -1.99 -13.79 23.82
N VAL A 224 -2.06 -12.95 22.78
CA VAL A 224 -2.04 -11.49 22.93
C VAL A 224 -3.28 -10.98 23.67
N ASP A 225 -4.47 -11.47 23.34
CA ASP A 225 -5.72 -11.04 23.97
C ASP A 225 -5.78 -11.43 25.45
N ARG A 226 -5.27 -12.62 25.82
CA ARG A 226 -5.13 -13.01 27.24
C ARG A 226 -4.13 -12.15 27.99
N LEU A 227 -2.98 -11.86 27.38
CA LEU A 227 -1.99 -10.94 27.94
C LEU A 227 -2.58 -9.52 28.11
N GLU A 228 -3.37 -9.07 27.14
CA GLU A 228 -4.05 -7.77 27.18
C GLU A 228 -5.03 -7.68 28.33
N ASN A 229 -5.91 -8.68 28.47
CA ASN A 229 -6.85 -8.76 29.57
C ASN A 229 -6.14 -8.77 30.94
N TYR A 230 -5.03 -9.48 31.05
CA TYR A 230 -4.20 -9.49 32.26
C TYR A 230 -3.61 -8.12 32.56
N CYS A 231 -2.99 -7.47 31.57
CA CYS A 231 -2.41 -6.13 31.73
C CYS A 231 -3.47 -5.08 32.10
N LEU A 232 -4.67 -5.16 31.53
CA LEU A 232 -5.80 -4.29 31.89
C LEU A 232 -6.27 -4.53 33.32
N ALA A 233 -6.43 -5.79 33.73
CA ALA A 233 -6.92 -6.14 35.06
C ALA A 233 -5.98 -5.65 36.18
N PHE A 234 -4.67 -5.66 35.94
CA PHE A 234 -3.65 -5.31 36.94
C PHE A 234 -2.98 -3.95 36.71
N GLY A 235 -3.42 -3.17 35.71
CA GLY A 235 -2.89 -1.83 35.45
C GLY A 235 -1.41 -1.83 35.04
N ILE A 236 -1.03 -2.73 34.13
CA ILE A 236 0.34 -2.86 33.63
C ILE A 236 0.50 -1.96 32.40
N HIS A 237 1.22 -0.85 32.56
CA HIS A 237 1.31 0.19 31.52
C HIS A 237 2.64 0.98 31.56
N SER A 238 3.68 0.45 32.20
CA SER A 238 4.97 1.12 32.31
C SER A 238 6.13 0.20 31.94
N GLU A 239 7.19 0.80 31.38
CA GLU A 239 8.41 0.10 30.96
C GLU A 239 9.01 -0.73 32.11
N ASN A 240 9.01 -0.19 33.33
CA ASN A 240 9.52 -0.87 34.52
C ASN A 240 8.73 -2.14 34.86
N GLN A 241 7.40 -2.14 34.68
CA GLN A 241 6.58 -3.33 34.93
C GLN A 241 6.82 -4.42 33.86
N TRP A 242 7.00 -4.00 32.61
CA TRP A 242 7.29 -4.91 31.50
C TRP A 242 8.70 -5.50 31.57
N THR A 243 9.68 -4.72 32.03
CA THR A 243 11.10 -5.11 32.14
C THR A 243 11.50 -5.59 33.54
N ALA A 244 10.53 -5.76 34.44
CA ALA A 244 10.78 -6.23 35.80
C ALA A 244 11.52 -7.59 35.81
N THR A 245 12.57 -7.69 36.61
CA THR A 245 13.32 -8.94 36.82
C THR A 245 12.48 -9.95 37.59
N GLU A 246 11.72 -9.48 38.58
CA GLU A 246 10.80 -10.28 39.38
C GLU A 246 9.67 -10.85 38.53
N ASP A 247 9.16 -12.01 38.95
CA ASP A 247 8.01 -12.66 38.32
C ASP A 247 6.74 -11.84 38.60
N TRP A 248 5.85 -11.77 37.61
CA TRP A 248 4.48 -11.31 37.87
C TRP A 248 3.75 -12.29 38.79
N ASP A 249 3.27 -11.79 39.92
CA ASP A 249 2.59 -12.57 40.97
C ASP A 249 1.27 -11.91 41.42
N PHE A 250 0.68 -11.05 40.58
CA PHE A 250 -0.51 -10.26 40.89
C PHE A 250 -1.76 -11.14 41.18
N VAL A 251 -1.93 -12.22 40.43
CA VAL A 251 -2.98 -13.23 40.65
C VAL A 251 -2.70 -13.99 41.94
N ARG A 252 -1.47 -14.46 42.15
CA ARG A 252 -1.06 -15.17 43.38
C ARG A 252 -1.26 -14.35 44.65
N ARG A 253 -1.01 -13.04 44.60
CA ARG A 253 -1.23 -12.10 45.73
C ARG A 253 -2.70 -11.91 46.08
N THR A 254 -3.59 -12.10 45.11
CA THR A 254 -5.04 -11.94 45.30
C THR A 254 -5.71 -13.22 45.84
N ILE A 255 -5.05 -14.37 45.72
CA ILE A 255 -5.58 -15.68 46.10
C ILE A 255 -5.02 -16.14 47.46
N PRO A 256 -5.86 -16.58 48.42
CA PRO A 256 -5.45 -17.22 49.66
C PRO A 256 -4.55 -18.44 49.43
N GLU A 257 -3.51 -18.61 50.24
CA GLU A 257 -2.46 -19.63 50.04
C GLU A 257 -2.98 -21.07 49.99
N ASP A 258 -4.04 -21.35 50.75
CA ASP A 258 -4.76 -22.63 50.82
C ASP A 258 -5.61 -22.96 49.58
N ALA A 259 -5.96 -21.95 48.76
CA ALA A 259 -6.75 -22.10 47.54
C ALA A 259 -5.90 -22.17 46.25
N ARG A 260 -4.57 -22.02 46.35
CA ARG A 260 -3.66 -21.96 45.19
C ARG A 260 -3.47 -23.30 44.49
N GLU A 261 -3.44 -24.40 45.22
CA GLU A 261 -3.15 -25.74 44.70
C GLU A 261 -4.38 -26.49 44.16
N THR A 262 -5.58 -25.93 44.32
CA THR A 262 -6.85 -26.59 43.97
C THR A 262 -7.66 -25.78 42.96
N GLU A 263 -8.43 -24.78 43.42
CA GLU A 263 -9.39 -24.05 42.59
C GLU A 263 -8.72 -23.05 41.63
N HIS A 264 -7.55 -22.52 42.00
CA HIS A 264 -6.89 -21.46 41.22
C HIS A 264 -5.58 -21.88 40.53
N ALA A 265 -5.25 -23.18 40.54
CA ALA A 265 -4.02 -23.69 39.93
C ALA A 265 -3.89 -23.30 38.44
N MET A 266 -5.00 -23.33 37.68
CA MET A 266 -5.01 -22.93 36.27
C MET A 266 -4.71 -21.44 36.06
N ARG A 267 -5.24 -20.57 36.93
CA ARG A 267 -5.00 -19.11 36.83
C ARG A 267 -3.55 -18.75 37.18
N ILE A 268 -2.96 -19.51 38.10
CA ILE A 268 -1.54 -19.36 38.45
C ILE A 268 -0.65 -19.88 37.31
N ALA A 269 -1.01 -20.99 36.67
CA ALA A 269 -0.30 -21.48 35.49
C ALA A 269 -0.38 -20.51 34.31
N GLU A 270 -1.54 -19.87 34.10
CA GLU A 270 -1.72 -18.80 33.13
C GLU A 270 -0.83 -17.59 33.44
N GLU A 271 -0.78 -17.12 34.69
CA GLU A 271 0.13 -16.02 35.09
C GLU A 271 1.59 -16.32 34.77
N ILE A 272 2.07 -17.54 35.08
CA ILE A 272 3.45 -17.96 34.76
C ILE A 272 3.70 -17.88 33.25
N ALA A 273 2.78 -18.41 32.44
CA ALA A 273 2.91 -18.40 31.00
C ALA A 273 2.88 -16.98 30.42
N LEU A 274 2.03 -16.10 30.97
CA LEU A 274 1.98 -14.69 30.59
C LEU A 274 3.27 -13.95 30.98
N ASP A 275 3.89 -14.27 32.12
CA ASP A 275 5.20 -13.73 32.51
C ASP A 275 6.31 -14.17 31.55
N ASP A 276 6.30 -15.44 31.11
CA ASP A 276 7.23 -15.93 30.10
C ASP A 276 7.06 -15.21 28.76
N ILE A 277 5.81 -15.03 28.31
CA ILE A 277 5.48 -14.27 27.09
C ILE A 277 5.97 -12.83 27.22
N ARG A 278 5.68 -12.17 28.35
CA ARG A 278 6.16 -10.81 28.66
C ARG A 278 7.67 -10.73 28.52
N ARG A 279 8.44 -11.67 29.09
CA ARG A 279 9.90 -11.64 29.02
C ARG A 279 10.41 -11.75 27.58
N ARG A 280 9.78 -12.58 26.75
CA ARG A 280 10.09 -12.71 25.31
C ARG A 280 9.78 -11.44 24.52
N ILE A 281 8.72 -10.73 24.87
CA ILE A 281 8.36 -9.43 24.28
C ILE A 281 9.32 -8.33 24.75
N ALA A 282 9.54 -8.25 26.06
CA ALA A 282 10.24 -7.14 26.69
C ALA A 282 11.73 -7.12 26.35
N ALA A 283 12.37 -8.30 26.21
CA ALA A 283 13.79 -8.38 25.92
C ALA A 283 14.21 -7.67 24.61
N PRO A 284 13.65 -7.99 23.42
CA PRO A 284 14.01 -7.29 22.18
C PRO A 284 13.55 -5.82 22.18
N LEU A 285 12.37 -5.52 22.75
CA LEU A 285 11.79 -4.19 22.71
C LEU A 285 12.52 -3.20 23.63
N SER A 286 13.03 -3.67 24.79
CA SER A 286 13.83 -2.85 25.72
C SER A 286 15.20 -2.54 25.15
N LEU A 287 15.85 -3.51 24.50
CA LEU A 287 17.11 -3.29 23.80
C LEU A 287 16.95 -2.25 22.69
N LEU A 288 15.88 -2.35 21.88
CA LEU A 288 15.59 -1.35 20.87
C LEU A 288 15.35 0.03 21.49
N THR A 289 14.50 0.11 22.52
CA THR A 289 14.17 1.35 23.23
C THR A 289 15.42 2.06 23.74
N GLN A 290 16.35 1.32 24.36
CA GLN A 290 17.61 1.88 24.87
C GLN A 290 18.48 2.45 23.75
N ASN A 291 18.62 1.73 22.63
CA ASN A 291 19.41 2.21 21.50
C ASN A 291 18.79 3.43 20.82
N LEU A 292 17.46 3.45 20.67
CA LEU A 292 16.75 4.59 20.09
C LEU A 292 16.67 5.79 21.05
N ARG A 293 16.72 5.62 22.38
CA ARG A 293 16.75 6.76 23.30
C ARG A 293 18.14 7.35 23.51
N ARG A 294 19.20 6.66 23.09
CA ARG A 294 20.57 7.08 23.36
C ARG A 294 20.84 8.48 22.79
N GLU A 295 21.27 9.38 23.67
CA GLU A 295 21.68 10.73 23.29
C GLU A 295 22.90 10.68 22.37
N GLY A 296 22.90 11.55 21.35
CA GLY A 296 23.98 11.59 20.35
C GLY A 296 24.07 10.35 19.45
N GLY A 297 23.04 9.51 19.41
CA GLY A 297 22.99 8.39 18.47
C GLY A 297 22.79 8.85 17.04
N SER A 298 23.63 8.38 16.12
CA SER A 298 23.53 8.73 14.69
C SER A 298 22.37 8.00 13.99
N ALA A 299 21.99 8.47 12.80
CA ALA A 299 21.00 7.79 11.97
C ALA A 299 21.40 6.34 11.69
N HIS A 300 22.69 6.08 11.45
CA HIS A 300 23.24 4.73 11.26
C HIS A 300 23.00 3.81 12.45
N GLU A 301 23.32 4.27 13.66
CA GLU A 301 23.22 3.44 14.86
C GLU A 301 21.75 3.11 15.19
N ARG A 302 20.84 4.06 14.96
CA ARG A 302 19.40 3.90 15.14
C ARG A 302 18.79 2.93 14.12
N ALA A 303 19.11 3.11 12.84
CA ALA A 303 18.69 2.22 11.76
C ALA A 303 19.20 0.78 11.98
N HIS A 304 20.46 0.65 12.40
CA HIS A 304 21.05 -0.65 12.70
C HIS A 304 20.41 -1.33 13.93
N ALA A 305 20.05 -0.57 14.96
CA ALA A 305 19.30 -1.10 16.10
C ALA A 305 17.93 -1.63 15.67
N LEU A 306 17.23 -0.92 14.77
CA LEU A 306 15.95 -1.36 14.23
C LEU A 306 16.10 -2.63 13.39
N TYR A 307 17.10 -2.70 12.52
CA TYR A 307 17.42 -3.92 11.76
C TYR A 307 17.69 -5.12 12.67
N LYS A 308 18.48 -4.93 13.74
CA LYS A 308 18.74 -5.99 14.73
C LYS A 308 17.48 -6.43 15.46
N PHE A 309 16.59 -5.50 15.80
CA PHE A 309 15.30 -5.82 16.40
C PHE A 309 14.44 -6.69 15.47
N LEU A 310 14.28 -6.31 14.20
CA LEU A 310 13.54 -7.10 13.22
C LEU A 310 14.16 -8.50 13.01
N SER A 311 15.48 -8.57 12.99
CA SER A 311 16.22 -9.85 12.88
C SER A 311 15.99 -10.73 14.12
N LYS A 312 15.96 -10.13 15.31
CA LYS A 312 15.71 -10.86 16.57
C LYS A 312 14.28 -11.39 16.68
N LEU A 313 13.32 -10.72 16.04
CA LEU A 313 11.94 -11.16 15.90
C LEU A 313 11.72 -12.13 14.71
N GLU A 314 12.78 -12.46 13.96
CA GLU A 314 12.69 -13.35 12.80
C GLU A 314 11.65 -12.88 11.76
N VAL A 315 11.54 -11.55 11.60
CA VAL A 315 10.58 -10.91 10.67
C VAL A 315 10.70 -11.46 9.24
N PRO A 316 11.90 -11.64 8.65
CA PRO A 316 12.01 -12.21 7.30
C PRO A 316 11.40 -13.62 7.18
N GLN A 317 11.56 -14.45 8.20
CA GLN A 317 11.04 -15.81 8.23
C GLN A 317 9.51 -15.80 8.33
N THR A 318 8.95 -14.95 9.21
CA THR A 318 7.51 -14.76 9.35
C THR A 318 6.87 -14.25 8.06
N LEU A 319 7.50 -13.28 7.39
CA LEU A 319 7.02 -12.79 6.09
C LEU A 319 7.04 -13.87 5.00
N GLU A 320 8.08 -14.70 4.99
CA GLU A 320 8.19 -15.80 4.02
C GLU A 320 7.10 -16.87 4.25
N MET A 321 6.79 -17.16 5.52
CA MET A 321 5.68 -18.03 5.89
C MET A 321 4.34 -17.47 5.43
N TRP A 322 4.02 -16.20 5.74
CA TRP A 322 2.78 -15.56 5.29
C TRP A 322 2.68 -15.46 3.78
N ARG A 323 3.80 -15.24 3.09
CA ARG A 323 3.85 -15.27 1.63
C ARG A 323 3.46 -16.65 1.09
N ALA A 324 4.04 -17.72 1.63
CA ALA A 324 3.76 -19.09 1.20
C ALA A 324 2.29 -19.47 1.46
N GLU A 325 1.72 -19.05 2.58
CA GLU A 325 0.31 -19.24 2.91
C GLU A 325 -0.61 -18.49 1.95
N ALA A 326 -0.33 -17.20 1.70
CA ALA A 326 -1.08 -16.40 0.73
C ALA A 326 -0.99 -16.96 -0.70
N ASP A 327 0.17 -17.45 -1.12
CA ASP A 327 0.36 -18.12 -2.41
C ASP A 327 -0.46 -19.43 -2.50
N ALA A 328 -0.46 -20.25 -1.43
CA ALA A 328 -1.23 -21.50 -1.36
C ALA A 328 -2.75 -21.25 -1.42
N GLU A 329 -3.21 -20.14 -0.88
CA GLU A 329 -4.62 -19.72 -0.86
C GLU A 329 -5.01 -18.87 -2.09
N GLY A 330 -4.09 -18.68 -3.04
CA GLY A 330 -4.33 -17.95 -4.28
C GLY A 330 -4.40 -16.42 -4.12
N ARG A 331 -4.06 -15.88 -2.95
CA ARG A 331 -4.00 -14.44 -2.67
C ARG A 331 -2.66 -13.84 -3.13
N LEU A 332 -2.43 -13.89 -4.45
CA LEU A 332 -1.17 -13.46 -5.07
C LEU A 332 -0.79 -12.00 -4.77
N ALA A 333 -1.79 -11.12 -4.61
CA ALA A 333 -1.56 -9.72 -4.27
C ALA A 333 -0.96 -9.55 -2.86
N ASP A 334 -1.44 -10.34 -1.89
CA ASP A 334 -0.95 -10.28 -0.51
C ASP A 334 0.45 -10.90 -0.41
N ALA A 335 0.70 -12.00 -1.12
CA ALA A 335 2.03 -12.59 -1.27
C ALA A 335 3.04 -11.59 -1.88
N ALA A 336 2.64 -10.85 -2.91
CA ALA A 336 3.47 -9.80 -3.50
C ALA A 336 3.76 -8.67 -2.49
N ALA A 337 2.76 -8.27 -1.69
CA ALA A 337 2.94 -7.26 -0.65
C ALA A 337 3.95 -7.70 0.43
N HIS A 338 3.85 -8.94 0.93
CA HIS A 338 4.82 -9.50 1.88
C HIS A 338 6.25 -9.55 1.32
N ARG A 339 6.39 -9.85 0.02
CA ARG A 339 7.70 -9.84 -0.66
C ARG A 339 8.28 -8.43 -0.76
N GLN A 340 7.46 -7.44 -1.10
CA GLN A 340 7.92 -6.09 -1.39
C GLN A 340 8.20 -5.26 -0.13
N ILE A 341 7.45 -5.48 0.95
CA ILE A 341 7.51 -4.62 2.14
C ILE A 341 8.88 -4.68 2.82
N TRP A 342 9.49 -5.87 2.92
CA TRP A 342 10.82 -6.02 3.53
C TRP A 342 11.86 -5.18 2.79
N ALA A 343 11.92 -5.34 1.46
CA ALA A 343 12.83 -4.57 0.61
C ALA A 343 12.58 -3.07 0.75
N SER A 344 11.31 -2.65 0.77
CA SER A 344 10.94 -1.23 0.92
C SER A 344 11.40 -0.65 2.26
N CYS A 345 11.23 -1.39 3.36
CA CYS A 345 11.72 -1.00 4.68
C CYS A 345 13.25 -0.94 4.73
N MET A 346 13.95 -1.90 4.12
CA MET A 346 15.42 -1.90 4.08
C MET A 346 15.96 -0.72 3.26
N THR A 347 15.39 -0.46 2.09
CA THR A 347 15.76 0.71 1.27
C THR A 347 15.52 2.02 2.02
N LEU A 348 14.42 2.13 2.78
CA LEU A 348 14.17 3.31 3.62
C LEU A 348 15.28 3.51 4.67
N LEU A 349 15.68 2.43 5.36
CA LEU A 349 16.77 2.49 6.34
C LEU A 349 18.12 2.83 5.67
N GLU A 350 18.41 2.25 4.51
CA GLU A 350 19.62 2.56 3.74
C GLU A 350 19.66 4.03 3.33
N GLN A 351 18.56 4.56 2.80
CA GLN A 351 18.44 5.98 2.43
C GLN A 351 18.60 6.91 3.63
N LEU A 352 18.02 6.55 4.77
CA LEU A 352 18.18 7.31 6.01
C LEU A 352 19.64 7.39 6.45
N VAL A 353 20.37 6.28 6.32
CA VAL A 353 21.81 6.23 6.61
C VAL A 353 22.64 6.98 5.57
N GLU A 354 22.26 6.93 4.29
CA GLU A 354 22.97 7.65 3.22
C GLU A 354 22.85 9.17 3.37
N VAL A 355 21.67 9.67 3.76
CA VAL A 355 21.39 11.11 3.89
C VAL A 355 21.93 11.68 5.21
N SER A 356 21.79 10.95 6.33
CA SER A 356 22.03 11.50 7.67
C SER A 356 23.03 10.68 8.50
N GLY A 357 23.83 9.82 7.87
CA GLY A 357 24.57 8.72 8.52
C GLY A 357 25.41 9.08 9.74
N ASP A 358 26.18 10.16 9.66
CA ASP A 358 27.05 10.65 10.74
C ASP A 358 26.44 11.81 11.54
N GLU A 359 25.26 12.30 11.14
CA GLU A 359 24.58 13.37 11.85
C GLU A 359 23.86 12.84 13.10
N ASN A 360 23.94 13.60 14.18
CA ASN A 360 23.20 13.32 15.39
C ASN A 360 21.71 13.53 15.12
N LEU A 361 20.94 12.46 15.15
CA LEU A 361 19.50 12.49 14.95
C LEU A 361 18.82 12.27 16.30
N SER A 362 17.89 13.16 16.66
CA SER A 362 17.15 12.99 17.90
C SER A 362 16.19 11.80 17.79
N ALA A 363 15.81 11.22 18.93
CA ALA A 363 14.84 10.13 18.96
C ALA A 363 13.47 10.51 18.42
N ARG A 364 13.11 11.79 18.56
CA ARG A 364 11.88 12.35 18.01
C ARG A 364 11.94 12.48 16.50
N ASP A 365 13.01 13.08 15.97
CA ASP A 365 13.15 13.27 14.52
C ASP A 365 13.22 11.91 13.81
N PHE A 366 13.83 10.90 14.44
CA PHE A 366 13.82 9.53 13.94
C PHE A 366 12.42 8.85 13.98
N GLU A 367 11.51 9.25 14.88
CA GLU A 367 10.11 8.76 14.87
C GLU A 367 9.27 9.45 13.78
N GLU A 368 9.57 10.72 13.48
CA GLU A 368 8.85 11.50 12.48
C GLU A 368 9.24 11.14 11.03
N LEU A 369 10.46 10.62 10.83
CA LEU A 369 10.98 10.06 9.57
C LEU A 369 10.47 8.63 9.34
#